data_AF-A0A9D7RPK7-F1
#
_entry.id   AF-A0A9D7RPK7-F1
#
_cell.length_a   1.000
_cell.length_b   1.000
_cell.length_c   1.000
_cell.angle_alpha   90.00
_cell.angle_beta   90.00
_cell.angle_gamma   90.00
#
_symmetry.space_group_name_H-M   'P 1'
#
loop_
_entity.id
_entity.type
_entity.pdbx_description
1 polymer ?
#
loop_
_entity_poly.entity_id
_entity_poly.type
_entity_poly.pdbx_seq_one_letter_code
_entity_poly.pdbx_strand_id
1 'polypeptide(L)'
;MATKILKKLTIRDVVGGKAEILKAAQSGRSVSKDENGKDVYSATGVAVPLMSVIGRVHDFTPGQSDHGAFLKLKGDFEATNLVTGEVFSDVGTCILPNFISDLVANALKGGAQGVDFAVRVDTRYDEAAATMYVFDAVSLMPARESDSISAIKNALQAAGVALPAPAGLKALEAPKPEPVPEPAQAPAKQAPKKK
;
A
#
# COMPACT_ATOMS: atom_id res chain seq x y z
N MET A 1 11.54 6.89 25.22
CA MET A 1 10.17 6.58 24.73
C MET A 1 9.88 5.15 25.10
N ALA A 2 8.66 4.83 25.54
CA ALA A 2 8.30 3.46 25.85
C ALA A 2 8.01 2.70 24.54
N THR A 3 8.63 1.53 24.38
CA THR A 3 8.42 0.67 23.21
C THR A 3 7.50 -0.47 23.63
N LYS A 4 6.41 -0.69 22.88
CA LYS A 4 5.42 -1.73 23.17
C LYS A 4 5.37 -2.74 22.03
N ILE A 5 5.46 -4.01 22.39
CA ILE A 5 5.38 -5.14 21.45
C ILE A 5 3.92 -5.51 21.24
N LEU A 6 3.49 -5.63 19.98
CA LEU A 6 2.16 -6.08 19.61
C LEU A 6 2.22 -7.40 18.84
N LYS A 7 1.21 -8.25 19.04
CA LYS A 7 1.02 -9.47 18.23
C LYS A 7 0.64 -9.14 16.79
N LYS A 8 -0.11 -8.06 16.59
CA LYS A 8 -0.56 -7.55 15.30
C LYS A 8 -0.70 -6.04 15.37
N LEU A 9 -0.45 -5.38 14.25
CA LEU A 9 -0.57 -3.94 14.08
C LEU A 9 -1.91 -3.66 13.44
N THR A 10 -2.77 -2.94 14.15
CA THR A 10 -4.02 -2.39 13.60
C THR A 10 -4.15 -0.94 14.03
N ILE A 11 -4.91 -0.13 13.29
CA ILE A 11 -5.18 1.27 13.69
C ILE A 11 -5.75 1.32 15.12
N ARG A 12 -6.60 0.35 15.49
CA ARG A 12 -7.19 0.30 16.83
C ARG A 12 -6.17 0.02 17.92
N ASP A 13 -5.20 -0.84 17.65
CA ASP A 13 -4.16 -1.20 18.63
C ASP A 13 -3.13 -0.07 18.83
N VAL A 14 -2.95 0.79 17.81
CA VAL A 14 -2.00 1.92 17.83
C VAL A 14 -2.65 3.20 18.35
N VAL A 15 -3.83 3.55 17.84
CA VAL A 15 -4.49 4.85 18.08
C VAL A 15 -5.57 4.77 19.17
N GLY A 16 -6.14 3.60 19.39
CA GLY A 16 -7.24 3.37 20.32
C GLY A 16 -8.57 3.03 19.63
N GLY A 17 -9.63 3.01 20.41
CA GLY A 17 -10.97 2.67 19.97
C GLY A 17 -11.61 3.67 19.00
N LYS A 18 -12.86 3.37 18.62
CA LYS A 18 -13.68 4.24 17.76
C LYS A 18 -13.83 5.65 18.36
N ALA A 19 -13.93 5.75 19.69
CA ALA A 19 -14.13 7.03 20.36
C ALA A 19 -12.91 7.95 20.22
N GLU A 20 -11.71 7.39 20.34
CA GLU A 20 -10.43 8.09 20.21
C GLU A 20 -10.20 8.56 18.77
N ILE A 21 -10.51 7.69 17.79
CA ILE A 21 -10.45 8.04 16.37
C ILE A 21 -11.46 9.14 16.04
N LEU A 22 -12.70 9.03 16.52
CA LEU A 22 -13.73 10.04 16.30
C LEU A 22 -13.36 11.38 16.96
N LYS A 23 -12.82 11.35 18.18
CA LYS A 23 -12.34 12.55 18.87
C LYS A 23 -11.23 13.24 18.07
N ALA A 24 -10.29 12.47 17.51
CA ALA A 24 -9.25 13.00 16.65
C ALA A 24 -9.81 13.55 15.32
N ALA A 25 -10.80 12.90 14.71
CA ALA A 25 -11.45 13.43 13.52
C ALA A 25 -12.21 14.74 13.80
N GLN A 26 -12.88 14.84 14.96
CA GLN A 26 -13.62 16.02 15.38
C GLN A 26 -12.72 17.23 15.66
N SER A 27 -11.45 17.03 16.06
CA SER A 27 -10.52 18.15 16.28
C SER A 27 -10.16 18.89 14.99
N GLY A 28 -10.35 18.25 13.82
CA GLY A 28 -10.18 18.88 12.51
C GLY A 28 -11.39 19.70 12.04
N ARG A 29 -12.49 19.77 12.81
CA ARG A 29 -13.69 20.54 12.42
C ARG A 29 -13.48 22.03 12.68
N SER A 30 -13.89 22.86 11.73
CA SER A 30 -13.97 24.31 11.95
C SER A 30 -15.25 24.65 12.71
N VAL A 31 -15.17 25.62 13.62
CA VAL A 31 -16.30 26.15 14.39
C VAL A 31 -16.59 27.57 13.92
N SER A 32 -17.85 27.82 13.57
CA SER A 32 -18.40 29.15 13.28
C SER A 32 -19.54 29.45 14.23
N LYS A 33 -19.86 30.72 14.46
CA LYS A 33 -21.06 31.11 15.24
C LYS A 33 -22.22 31.41 14.30
N ASP A 34 -23.42 30.95 14.66
CA ASP A 34 -24.65 31.38 13.99
C ASP A 34 -25.08 32.80 14.44
N GLU A 35 -26.19 33.29 13.89
CA GLU A 35 -26.79 34.59 14.21
C GLU A 35 -27.21 34.70 15.69
N ASN A 36 -27.39 33.57 16.38
CA ASN A 36 -27.74 33.49 17.80
C ASN A 36 -26.51 33.31 18.71
N GLY A 37 -25.29 33.31 18.15
CA GLY A 37 -24.04 33.10 18.87
C GLY A 37 -23.77 31.64 19.27
N LYS A 38 -24.51 30.67 18.73
CA LYS A 38 -24.32 29.23 18.96
C LYS A 38 -23.23 28.68 18.05
N ASP A 39 -22.41 27.77 18.58
CA ASP A 39 -21.39 27.07 17.82
C ASP A 39 -22.01 26.12 16.78
N VAL A 40 -21.63 26.32 15.53
CA VAL A 40 -21.95 25.50 14.37
C VAL A 40 -20.66 24.88 13.87
N TYR A 41 -20.65 23.56 13.80
CA TYR A 41 -19.49 22.79 13.35
C TYR A 41 -19.65 22.42 11.88
N SER A 42 -18.55 22.47 11.11
CA SER A 42 -18.57 22.03 9.71
C SER A 42 -18.96 20.57 9.58
N ALA A 43 -19.74 20.22 8.54
CA ALA A 43 -20.13 18.83 8.24
C ALA A 43 -18.92 17.95 7.86
N THR A 44 -17.84 18.57 7.36
CA THR A 44 -16.58 17.92 7.03
C THR A 44 -15.42 18.62 7.73
N GLY A 45 -14.48 17.85 8.28
CA GLY A 45 -13.27 18.34 8.91
C GLY A 45 -12.05 18.33 7.97
N VAL A 46 -10.98 19.01 8.39
CA VAL A 46 -9.64 18.87 7.80
C VAL A 46 -9.02 17.54 8.25
N ALA A 47 -8.14 16.97 7.43
CA ALA A 47 -7.42 15.76 7.76
C ALA A 47 -6.48 15.97 8.96
N VAL A 48 -6.57 15.08 9.94
CA VAL A 48 -5.75 15.03 11.16
C VAL A 48 -4.87 13.78 11.10
N PRO A 49 -3.54 13.91 11.24
CA PRO A 49 -2.64 12.76 11.23
C PRO A 49 -2.84 11.90 12.48
N LEU A 50 -3.06 10.59 12.30
CA LEU A 50 -3.27 9.65 13.40
C LEU A 50 -2.05 8.81 13.70
N MET A 51 -1.48 8.19 12.67
CA MET A 51 -0.34 7.29 12.82
C MET A 51 0.52 7.28 11.57
N SER A 52 1.81 7.01 11.74
CA SER A 52 2.69 6.61 10.65
C SER A 52 2.99 5.12 10.76
N VAL A 53 3.10 4.45 9.62
CA VAL A 53 3.50 3.05 9.52
C VAL A 53 4.66 2.98 8.54
N ILE A 54 5.73 2.32 8.98
CA ILE A 54 6.85 1.93 8.14
C ILE A 54 6.98 0.42 8.21
N GLY A 55 7.33 -0.22 7.10
CA GLY A 55 7.59 -1.64 7.13
C GLY A 55 8.00 -2.25 5.82
N ARG A 56 8.44 -3.50 5.92
CA ARG A 56 8.78 -4.38 4.81
C ARG A 56 7.80 -5.54 4.79
N VAL A 57 7.05 -5.69 3.70
CA VAL A 57 6.12 -6.81 3.49
C VAL A 57 6.79 -7.89 2.63
N HIS A 58 6.71 -9.15 3.04
CA HIS A 58 7.20 -10.29 2.28
C HIS A 58 6.10 -11.28 1.88
N ASP A 59 4.95 -11.26 2.56
CA ASP A 59 3.81 -12.11 2.25
C ASP A 59 2.50 -11.41 2.65
N PHE A 60 1.37 -11.83 2.08
CA PHE A 60 0.05 -11.42 2.54
C PHE A 60 -0.94 -12.57 2.47
N THR A 61 -1.94 -12.53 3.34
CA THR A 61 -3.00 -13.55 3.36
C THR A 61 -4.37 -12.86 3.45
N PRO A 62 -5.33 -13.18 2.56
CA PRO A 62 -6.71 -12.73 2.70
C PRO A 62 -7.33 -13.25 4.00
N GLY A 63 -8.20 -12.45 4.61
CA GLY A 63 -8.97 -12.81 5.80
C GLY A 63 -10.36 -12.19 5.78
N GLN A 64 -11.23 -12.68 6.65
CA GLN A 64 -12.60 -12.21 6.81
C GLN A 64 -12.85 -11.83 8.26
N SER A 65 -13.54 -10.71 8.48
CA SER A 65 -14.02 -10.25 9.78
C SER A 65 -15.52 -9.96 9.74
N ASP A 66 -16.11 -9.65 10.90
CA ASP A 66 -17.49 -9.17 10.99
C ASP A 66 -17.73 -7.86 10.23
N HIS A 67 -16.65 -7.13 9.90
CA HIS A 67 -16.68 -5.88 9.16
C HIS A 67 -16.29 -6.05 7.68
N GLY A 68 -16.17 -7.30 7.21
CA GLY A 68 -15.84 -7.63 5.83
C GLY A 68 -14.43 -8.19 5.64
N ALA A 69 -14.05 -8.30 4.36
CA ALA A 69 -12.76 -8.82 3.95
C ALA A 69 -11.63 -7.85 4.30
N PHE A 70 -10.49 -8.41 4.68
CA PHE A 70 -9.26 -7.68 4.93
C PHE A 70 -8.05 -8.44 4.39
N LEU A 71 -6.94 -7.73 4.20
CA LEU A 71 -5.65 -8.33 3.89
C LEU A 71 -4.76 -8.27 5.13
N LYS A 72 -4.18 -9.43 5.48
CA LYS A 72 -3.17 -9.54 6.52
C LYS A 72 -1.79 -9.49 5.88
N LEU A 73 -1.07 -8.40 6.06
CA LEU A 73 0.30 -8.23 5.60
C LEU A 73 1.24 -8.90 6.61
N LYS A 74 2.21 -9.68 6.14
CA LYS A 74 3.27 -10.30 6.94
C LYS A 74 4.61 -9.70 6.56
N GLY A 75 5.37 -9.33 7.58
CA GLY A 75 6.45 -8.38 7.42
C GLY A 75 7.04 -7.95 8.73
N ASP A 76 7.97 -7.01 8.65
CA ASP A 76 8.51 -6.29 9.78
C ASP A 76 7.91 -4.89 9.75
N PHE A 77 7.19 -4.53 10.80
CA PHE A 77 6.46 -3.26 10.86
C PHE A 77 6.81 -2.49 12.13
N GLU A 78 6.88 -1.17 11.95
CA GLU A 78 6.88 -0.20 13.03
C GLU A 78 5.77 0.82 12.78
N ALA A 79 5.02 1.17 13.83
CA ALA A 79 4.08 2.28 13.79
C ALA A 79 4.35 3.27 14.91
N THR A 80 4.05 4.53 14.62
CA THR A 80 4.06 5.61 15.60
C THR A 80 2.66 6.18 15.72
N ASN A 81 2.12 6.23 16.93
CA ASN A 81 0.92 7.01 17.21
C ASN A 81 1.31 8.49 17.21
N LEU A 82 0.79 9.27 16.26
CA LEU A 82 1.13 10.69 16.12
C LEU A 82 0.38 11.59 17.11
N VAL A 83 -0.62 11.04 17.82
CA VAL A 83 -1.35 11.72 18.89
C VAL A 83 -0.60 11.59 20.22
N THR A 84 -0.08 10.41 20.56
CA THR A 84 0.57 10.14 21.86
C THR A 84 2.10 10.12 21.79
N GLY A 85 2.69 9.94 20.60
CA GLY A 85 4.12 9.74 20.40
C GLY A 85 4.61 8.32 20.73
N GLU A 86 3.71 7.38 21.03
CA GLU A 86 4.08 5.99 21.30
C GLU A 86 4.54 5.26 20.05
N VAL A 87 5.59 4.44 20.19
CA VAL A 87 6.16 3.64 19.10
C VAL A 87 5.92 2.16 19.37
N PHE A 88 5.44 1.48 18.33
CA PHE A 88 5.13 0.06 18.32
C PHE A 88 6.03 -0.59 17.27
N SER A 89 7.08 -1.26 17.72
CA SER A 89 8.07 -1.93 16.86
C SER A 89 7.93 -3.45 16.94
N ASP A 90 8.71 -4.15 16.10
CA ASP A 90 8.88 -5.61 16.13
C ASP A 90 7.57 -6.37 15.93
N VAL A 91 6.66 -5.80 15.11
CA VAL A 91 5.37 -6.43 14.82
C VAL A 91 5.47 -7.22 13.52
N GLY A 92 5.12 -8.50 13.58
CA GLY A 92 5.21 -9.43 12.43
C GLY A 92 4.00 -9.41 11.47
N THR A 93 2.92 -8.72 11.84
CA THR A 93 1.65 -8.76 11.12
C THR A 93 0.95 -7.42 11.16
N CYS A 94 0.50 -6.92 10.01
CA CYS A 94 -0.16 -5.64 9.88
C CYS A 94 -1.49 -5.76 9.14
N ILE A 95 -2.53 -5.08 9.64
CA ILE A 95 -3.84 -4.94 8.98
C ILE A 95 -4.12 -3.46 8.84
N LEU A 96 -4.04 -2.98 7.60
CA LEU A 96 -4.31 -1.60 7.21
C LEU A 96 -5.64 -1.51 6.46
N PRO A 97 -6.22 -0.30 6.31
CA PRO A 97 -7.33 -0.09 5.39
C PRO A 97 -7.08 -0.73 4.02
N ASN A 98 -8.12 -1.32 3.43
CA ASN A 98 -7.99 -2.17 2.25
C ASN A 98 -7.26 -1.47 1.11
N PHE A 99 -7.53 -0.19 0.84
CA PHE A 99 -6.85 0.55 -0.22
C PHE A 99 -5.32 0.62 -0.07
N ILE A 100 -4.79 0.66 1.17
CA ILE A 100 -3.35 0.63 1.44
C ILE A 100 -2.84 -0.80 1.27
N SER A 101 -3.54 -1.77 1.87
CA SER A 101 -3.15 -3.18 1.82
C SER A 101 -3.15 -3.74 0.39
N ASP A 102 -4.12 -3.33 -0.43
CA ASP A 102 -4.25 -3.71 -1.85
C ASP A 102 -3.11 -3.12 -2.67
N LEU A 103 -2.71 -1.88 -2.41
CA LEU A 103 -1.56 -1.24 -3.07
C LEU A 103 -0.27 -2.03 -2.79
N VAL A 104 -0.02 -2.39 -1.52
CA VAL A 104 1.16 -3.15 -1.13
C VAL A 104 1.11 -4.58 -1.69
N ALA A 105 -0.05 -5.24 -1.63
CA ALA A 105 -0.22 -6.59 -2.14
C ALA A 105 -0.04 -6.66 -3.67
N ASN A 106 -0.52 -5.66 -4.41
CA ASN A 106 -0.34 -5.58 -5.86
C ASN A 106 1.13 -5.38 -6.23
N ALA A 107 1.89 -4.58 -5.48
CA ALA A 107 3.32 -4.45 -5.66
C ALA A 107 4.06 -5.77 -5.44
N LEU A 108 3.66 -6.56 -4.42
CA LEU A 108 4.26 -7.87 -4.13
C LEU A 108 3.95 -8.90 -5.24
N LYS A 109 2.70 -8.93 -5.73
CA LYS A 109 2.29 -9.78 -6.86
C LYS A 109 3.05 -9.48 -8.15
N GLY A 110 3.64 -8.29 -8.29
CA GLY A 110 4.53 -7.92 -9.39
C GLY A 110 5.86 -8.68 -9.44
N GLY A 111 6.10 -9.62 -8.51
CA GLY A 111 7.32 -10.43 -8.46
C GLY A 111 8.41 -9.89 -7.54
N ALA A 112 8.10 -8.88 -6.73
CA ALA A 112 9.02 -8.38 -5.72
C ALA A 112 9.22 -9.42 -4.61
N GLN A 113 10.46 -9.60 -4.14
CA GLN A 113 10.76 -10.47 -2.98
C GLN A 113 10.30 -9.84 -1.66
N GLY A 114 10.15 -8.53 -1.64
CA GLY A 114 9.58 -7.78 -0.54
C GLY A 114 9.26 -6.35 -0.99
N VAL A 115 8.32 -5.71 -0.30
CA VAL A 115 7.88 -4.34 -0.59
C VAL A 115 8.13 -3.48 0.65
N ASP A 116 9.03 -2.53 0.51
CA ASP A 116 9.27 -1.50 1.53
C ASP A 116 8.26 -0.37 1.34
N PHE A 117 7.57 0.04 2.40
CA PHE A 117 6.63 1.15 2.35
C PHE A 117 6.67 1.99 3.62
N ALA A 118 6.30 3.26 3.47
CA ALA A 118 6.04 4.17 4.56
C ALA A 118 4.79 4.97 4.23
N VAL A 119 3.80 4.95 5.12
CA VAL A 119 2.53 5.66 4.94
C VAL A 119 2.16 6.40 6.21
N ARG A 120 1.57 7.58 6.07
CA ARG A 120 0.86 8.26 7.14
C ARG A 120 -0.62 8.05 6.95
N VAL A 121 -1.30 7.59 7.99
CA VAL A 121 -2.75 7.46 8.02
C VAL A 121 -3.31 8.69 8.71
N ASP A 122 -4.13 9.41 7.96
CA ASP A 122 -4.84 10.60 8.40
C ASP A 122 -6.33 10.23 8.58
N THR A 123 -7.05 10.98 9.41
CA THR A 123 -8.51 10.87 9.52
C THR A 123 -9.16 12.23 9.38
N ARG A 124 -10.35 12.26 8.77
CA ARG A 124 -11.17 13.46 8.72
C ARG A 124 -12.59 13.16 9.21
N TYR A 125 -13.22 14.14 9.85
CA TYR A 125 -14.64 14.06 10.15
C TYR A 125 -15.46 14.17 8.87
N ASP A 126 -16.46 13.31 8.73
CA ASP A 126 -17.40 13.34 7.63
C ASP A 126 -18.76 12.85 8.14
N GLU A 127 -19.73 13.77 8.23
CA GLU A 127 -21.08 13.49 8.73
C GLU A 127 -21.84 12.47 7.85
N ALA A 128 -21.50 12.36 6.56
CA ALA A 128 -22.14 11.41 5.65
C ALA A 128 -21.62 9.97 5.84
N ALA A 129 -20.45 9.80 6.46
CA ALA A 129 -19.88 8.48 6.72
C ALA A 129 -20.62 7.79 7.88
N ALA A 130 -20.91 6.49 7.76
CA ALA A 130 -21.58 5.71 8.81
C ALA A 130 -20.80 5.71 10.15
N THR A 131 -19.47 5.85 10.09
CA THR A 131 -18.59 5.97 11.25
C THR A 131 -18.38 7.40 11.73
N MET A 132 -18.87 8.40 10.98
CA MET A 132 -18.63 9.84 11.12
C MET A 132 -17.17 10.28 10.89
N TYR A 133 -16.35 9.39 10.35
CA TYR A 133 -14.97 9.67 9.97
C TYR A 133 -14.55 8.80 8.78
N VAL A 134 -13.61 9.33 8.00
CA VAL A 134 -12.97 8.66 6.86
C VAL A 134 -11.47 8.61 7.10
N PHE A 135 -10.83 7.56 6.60
CA PHE A 135 -9.37 7.43 6.60
C PHE A 135 -8.81 7.85 5.24
N ASP A 136 -7.72 8.61 5.29
CA ASP A 136 -6.88 8.93 4.15
C ASP A 136 -5.48 8.37 4.41
N ALA A 137 -4.72 8.11 3.35
CA ALA A 137 -3.31 7.77 3.50
C ALA A 137 -2.43 8.57 2.55
N VAL A 138 -1.28 8.98 3.07
CA VAL A 138 -0.25 9.70 2.32
C VAL A 138 1.01 8.83 2.31
N SER A 139 1.52 8.51 1.13
CA SER A 139 2.83 7.84 1.01
C SER A 139 3.92 8.78 1.50
N LEU A 140 4.73 8.33 2.46
CA LEU A 140 5.89 9.06 2.98
C LEU A 140 7.17 8.73 2.22
N MET A 141 7.17 7.65 1.44
CA MET A 141 8.25 7.33 0.51
C MET A 141 7.87 7.76 -0.91
N PRO A 142 8.80 8.40 -1.64
CA PRO A 142 8.66 8.49 -3.10
C PRO A 142 8.66 7.07 -3.68
N ALA A 143 7.88 6.84 -4.74
CA ALA A 143 7.87 5.55 -5.44
C ALA A 143 9.30 5.17 -5.83
N ARG A 144 9.87 4.20 -5.11
CA ARG A 144 11.17 3.59 -5.42
C ARG A 144 10.90 2.14 -5.71
N GLU A 145 11.24 1.70 -6.92
CA GLU A 145 11.43 0.29 -7.20
C GLU A 145 12.43 -0.22 -6.17
N SER A 146 12.00 -1.12 -5.29
CA SER A 146 12.87 -1.61 -4.22
C SER A 146 14.03 -2.37 -4.86
N ASP A 147 15.18 -1.70 -4.88
CA ASP A 147 16.51 -2.11 -5.36
C ASP A 147 17.08 -3.35 -4.62
N SER A 148 16.23 -4.31 -4.28
CA SER A 148 16.60 -5.55 -3.60
C SER A 148 17.69 -6.28 -4.40
N ILE A 149 17.61 -6.27 -5.72
CA ILE A 149 18.65 -6.83 -6.60
C ILE A 149 19.92 -5.99 -6.62
N SER A 150 19.85 -4.66 -6.64
CA SER A 150 21.04 -3.79 -6.70
C SER A 150 21.79 -3.78 -5.36
N ALA A 151 21.07 -3.80 -4.24
CA ALA A 151 21.65 -3.94 -2.91
C ALA A 151 22.28 -5.34 -2.71
N ILE A 152 21.62 -6.41 -3.19
CA ILE A 152 22.19 -7.77 -3.16
C ILE A 152 23.39 -7.89 -4.11
N LYS A 153 23.35 -7.31 -5.31
CA LYS A 153 24.49 -7.28 -6.24
C LYS A 153 25.67 -6.53 -5.64
N ASN A 154 25.45 -5.38 -5.03
CA ASN A 154 26.50 -4.63 -4.35
C ASN A 154 27.05 -5.39 -3.13
N ALA A 155 26.20 -6.08 -2.36
CA ALA A 155 26.63 -6.90 -1.23
C ALA A 155 27.42 -8.16 -1.69
N LEU A 156 27.00 -8.82 -2.76
CA LEU A 156 27.71 -9.96 -3.36
C LEU A 156 29.06 -9.53 -3.96
N GLN A 157 29.10 -8.37 -4.60
CA GLN A 157 30.31 -7.79 -5.17
C GLN A 157 31.28 -7.31 -4.08
N ALA A 158 30.78 -6.75 -2.98
CA ALA A 158 31.58 -6.38 -1.81
C ALA A 158 32.09 -7.60 -1.02
N ALA A 159 31.33 -8.70 -1.00
CA ALA A 159 31.72 -9.98 -0.39
C ALA A 159 32.66 -10.82 -1.28
N GLY A 160 33.01 -10.35 -2.49
CA GLY A 160 33.87 -11.08 -3.42
C GLY A 160 33.26 -12.38 -3.95
N VAL A 161 31.95 -12.57 -3.79
CA VAL A 161 31.23 -13.77 -4.26
C VAL A 161 30.87 -13.56 -5.72
N ALA A 162 31.76 -13.97 -6.61
CA ALA A 162 31.43 -14.06 -8.03
C ALA A 162 30.44 -15.22 -8.23
N LEU A 163 29.24 -14.92 -8.73
CA LEU A 163 28.37 -15.96 -9.25
C LEU A 163 29.10 -16.64 -10.41
N PRO A 164 29.28 -17.98 -10.41
CA PRO A 164 29.90 -18.66 -11.52
C PRO A 164 29.03 -18.43 -12.75
N ALA A 165 29.55 -17.69 -13.73
CA ALA A 165 28.95 -17.66 -15.05
C ALA A 165 28.90 -19.11 -15.55
N PRO A 166 27.76 -19.60 -16.09
CA PRO A 166 27.72 -20.91 -16.71
C PRO A 166 28.68 -20.91 -17.91
N ALA A 167 29.87 -21.47 -17.68
CA ALA A 167 30.89 -21.67 -18.69
C ALA A 167 30.41 -22.79 -19.61
N GLY A 168 29.57 -22.46 -20.59
CA GLY A 168 29.06 -23.51 -21.48
C GLY A 168 27.98 -23.18 -22.49
N LEU A 169 27.53 -21.92 -22.65
CA LEU A 169 26.68 -21.59 -23.80
C LEU A 169 27.56 -21.07 -24.93
N LYS A 170 28.03 -22.02 -25.75
CA LYS A 170 28.40 -21.73 -27.14
C LYS A 170 27.30 -20.85 -27.74
N ALA A 171 27.72 -19.74 -28.34
CA ALA A 171 26.88 -18.91 -29.16
C ALA A 171 26.12 -19.81 -30.14
N LEU A 172 24.81 -19.96 -29.95
CA LEU A 172 23.93 -20.36 -31.02
C LEU A 172 23.92 -19.18 -31.99
N GLU A 173 24.62 -19.36 -33.11
CA GLU A 173 24.52 -18.49 -34.28
C GLU A 173 23.04 -18.17 -34.53
N ALA A 174 22.74 -16.88 -34.57
CA ALA A 174 21.43 -16.40 -34.95
C ALA A 174 21.08 -16.98 -36.34
N PRO A 175 19.96 -17.70 -36.49
CA PRO A 175 19.51 -18.12 -37.80
C PRO A 175 19.28 -16.87 -38.65
N LYS A 176 19.96 -16.84 -39.80
CA LYS A 176 19.80 -15.89 -40.89
C LYS A 176 18.29 -15.69 -41.18
N PRO A 177 17.78 -14.46 -41.28
CA PRO A 177 16.37 -14.23 -41.56
C PRO A 177 16.03 -14.81 -42.94
N GLU A 178 15.22 -15.87 -42.96
CA GLU A 178 14.55 -16.33 -44.17
C GLU A 178 13.45 -15.32 -44.56
N PRO A 179 13.30 -15.03 -45.87
CA PRO A 179 12.25 -14.12 -46.35
C PRO A 179 10.88 -14.74 -46.09
N VAL A 180 10.06 -14.02 -45.33
CA VAL A 180 8.65 -14.34 -45.09
C VAL A 180 7.90 -14.29 -46.43
N PRO A 181 7.23 -15.37 -46.88
CA PRO A 181 6.35 -15.31 -48.03
C PRO A 181 5.13 -14.43 -47.73
N GLU A 182 4.88 -13.53 -48.66
CA GLU A 182 3.75 -12.61 -48.74
C GLU A 182 2.40 -13.33 -48.50
N PRO A 183 1.54 -12.85 -47.59
CA PRO A 183 0.24 -13.47 -47.35
C PRO A 183 -0.70 -13.26 -48.55
N ALA A 184 -1.14 -14.39 -49.11
CA ALA A 184 -2.14 -14.49 -50.16
C ALA A 184 -3.43 -13.74 -49.79
N GLN A 185 -3.91 -12.94 -50.75
CA GLN A 185 -5.16 -12.20 -50.69
C GLN A 185 -6.36 -13.15 -50.51
N ALA A 186 -7.15 -12.91 -49.47
CA ALA A 186 -8.42 -13.60 -49.25
C ALA A 186 -9.53 -12.95 -50.11
N PRO A 187 -10.43 -13.75 -50.74
CA PRO A 187 -11.42 -13.26 -51.69
C PRO A 187 -12.60 -12.53 -51.02
N ALA A 188 -13.07 -11.50 -51.74
CA ALA A 188 -14.19 -10.63 -51.42
C ALA A 188 -15.50 -11.41 -51.20
N LYS A 189 -16.15 -11.19 -50.05
CA LYS A 189 -17.54 -11.60 -49.82
C LYS A 189 -18.49 -10.56 -50.42
N GLN A 190 -19.37 -11.06 -51.28
CA GLN A 190 -20.45 -10.34 -51.95
C GLN A 190 -21.52 -9.86 -50.94
N ALA A 191 -22.00 -8.64 -51.16
CA ALA A 191 -23.13 -8.05 -50.46
C ALA A 191 -24.48 -8.58 -51.02
N PRO A 192 -25.47 -8.89 -50.17
CA PRO A 192 -26.83 -9.16 -50.64
C PRO A 192 -27.60 -7.86 -50.90
N LYS A 193 -28.14 -7.74 -52.12
CA LYS A 193 -29.15 -6.76 -52.53
C LYS A 193 -30.44 -6.97 -51.71
N LYS A 194 -30.93 -5.93 -51.05
CA LYS A 194 -32.34 -5.83 -50.64
C LYS A 194 -33.15 -5.20 -51.77
N LYS A 195 -34.20 -5.91 -52.19
CA LYS A 195 -35.38 -5.35 -52.84
C LYS A 195 -36.39 -4.98 -51.76
#